data_AF-A0A7C2PJD2-F1
#
_entry.id   AF-A0A7C2PJD2-F1
#
_cell.length_a   1.000
_cell.length_b   1.000
_cell.length_c   1.000
_cell.angle_alpha   90.00
_cell.angle_beta   90.00
_cell.angle_gamma   90.00
#
_symmetry.space_group_name_H-M   'P 1'
#
loop_
_entity.id
_entity.type
_entity.pdbx_description
1 polymer ?
#
loop_
_entity_poly.entity_id
_entity_poly.type
_entity_poly.pdbx_seq_one_letter_code
_entity_poly.pdbx_strand_id
1 'polypeptide(L)'
;MKLLLDTHSFIWFIEDNLSLSLRARTLIEEPTSEVLLSVASVWEMAIKVSLGRLQLSQPFELFIPHQLLLNDITLLDITLNHTLKIATLPFHHRDPFDRLLIA
;
A
#
# COMPACT_ATOMS: atom_id res chain seq x y z
N MET A 1 8.83 -12.94 -6.97
CA MET A 1 7.87 -13.22 -5.86
C MET A 1 6.82 -12.10 -5.83
N LYS A 2 5.57 -12.34 -5.41
CA LYS A 2 4.59 -11.25 -5.28
C LYS A 2 4.66 -10.62 -3.89
N LEU A 3 4.73 -9.29 -3.83
CA LEU A 3 4.82 -8.50 -2.60
C LEU A 3 3.67 -7.51 -2.56
N LEU A 4 2.75 -7.63 -1.60
CA LEU A 4 1.72 -6.64 -1.37
C LEU A 4 2.16 -5.68 -0.26
N LEU A 5 2.32 -4.41 -0.60
CA LEU A 5 2.68 -3.37 0.36
C LEU A 5 1.43 -2.81 1.05
N ASP A 6 1.49 -2.71 2.38
CA ASP A 6 0.57 -1.87 3.13
C ASP A 6 0.99 -0.40 3.06
N THR A 7 0.15 0.48 3.60
CA THR A 7 0.38 1.93 3.57
C THR A 7 1.72 2.33 4.19
N HIS A 8 2.09 1.75 5.34
CA HIS A 8 3.33 2.13 6.02
C HIS A 8 4.56 1.63 5.28
N SER A 9 4.55 0.38 4.79
CA SER A 9 5.67 -0.17 4.03
C SER A 9 5.92 0.62 2.76
N PHE A 10 4.86 1.04 2.06
CA PHE A 10 4.97 1.90 0.88
C PHE A 10 5.60 3.26 1.22
N ILE A 11 5.09 3.96 2.23
CA ILE A 11 5.62 5.27 2.66
C ILE A 11 7.08 5.14 3.10
N TRP A 12 7.40 4.13 3.91
CA TRP A 12 8.77 3.95 4.37
C TRP A 12 9.73 3.60 3.24
N PHE A 13 9.28 2.84 2.23
CA PHE A 13 10.09 2.53 1.08
C PHE A 13 10.44 3.78 0.27
N ILE A 14 9.44 4.59 -0.11
CA ILE A 14 9.65 5.79 -0.94
C ILE A 14 10.36 6.94 -0.21
N GLU A 15 10.30 6.97 1.11
CA GLU A 15 11.00 7.95 1.95
C GLU A 15 12.39 7.48 2.39
N ASP A 16 12.85 6.32 1.93
CA ASP A 16 14.10 5.69 2.36
C ASP A 16 14.20 5.54 3.90
N ASN A 17 13.06 5.27 4.55
CA ASN A 17 12.95 5.26 6.00
C ASN A 17 13.56 3.99 6.62
N LEU A 18 14.36 4.14 7.68
CA LEU A 18 15.03 3.03 8.38
C LEU A 18 14.06 2.07 9.11
N SER A 19 12.79 2.45 9.26
CA SER A 19 11.75 1.59 9.83
C SER A 19 11.40 0.43 8.90
N LEU A 20 11.66 0.57 7.60
CA LEU A 20 11.56 -0.54 6.66
C LEU A 20 12.75 -1.48 6.85
N SER A 21 12.46 -2.73 7.24
CA SER A 21 13.51 -3.73 7.43
C SER A 21 14.36 -3.91 6.16
N LEU A 22 15.66 -4.14 6.34
CA LEU A 22 16.58 -4.39 5.22
C LEU A 22 16.09 -5.54 4.33
N ARG A 23 15.54 -6.60 4.92
CA ARG A 23 14.97 -7.72 4.16
C ARG A 23 13.80 -7.28 3.27
N ALA A 24 12.87 -6.48 3.79
CA ALA A 24 11.73 -6.00 3.01
C ALA A 24 12.22 -5.12 1.84
N ARG A 25 13.16 -4.21 2.11
CA ARG A 25 13.79 -3.37 1.09
C ARG A 25 14.44 -4.20 -0.02
N THR A 26 15.31 -5.14 0.34
CA THR A 26 15.96 -6.02 -0.64
C THR A 26 14.94 -6.79 -1.48
N LEU A 27 13.85 -7.25 -0.87
CA LEU A 27 12.79 -7.95 -1.61
C LEU A 27 12.02 -7.04 -2.57
N ILE A 28 11.78 -5.78 -2.19
CA ILE A 28 11.11 -4.78 -3.03
C ILE A 28 12.01 -4.38 -4.21
N GLU A 29 13.30 -4.21 -3.97
CA GLU A 29 14.29 -3.80 -5.00
C GLU A 29 14.73 -4.96 -5.92
N GLU A 30 14.38 -6.20 -5.59
CA GLU A 30 14.72 -7.38 -6.38
C GLU A 30 13.98 -7.37 -7.72
N PRO A 31 14.68 -7.41 -8.88
CA PRO A 31 14.04 -7.32 -10.20
C PRO A 31 13.06 -8.46 -10.53
N THR A 32 13.14 -9.57 -9.81
CA THR A 32 12.24 -10.72 -9.98
C THR A 32 11.00 -10.65 -9.07
N SER A 33 10.88 -9.60 -8.25
CA SER A 33 9.71 -9.32 -7.44
C SER A 33 8.66 -8.52 -8.21
N GLU A 34 7.41 -8.96 -8.12
CA GLU A 34 6.26 -8.18 -8.56
C GLU A 34 5.74 -7.44 -7.32
N VAL A 35 5.94 -6.14 -7.28
CA VAL A 35 5.55 -5.28 -6.16
C VAL A 35 4.17 -4.70 -6.45
N LEU A 36 3.27 -4.87 -5.49
CA LEU A 36 1.87 -4.50 -5.58
C LEU A 36 1.52 -3.50 -4.49
N LEU A 37 0.71 -2.50 -4.82
CA LEU A 37 0.06 -1.62 -3.86
C LEU A 37 -1.45 -1.71 -4.05
N SER A 38 -2.21 -2.00 -3.00
CA SER A 38 -3.68 -2.02 -3.13
C SER A 38 -4.25 -0.61 -3.22
N VAL A 39 -5.32 -0.46 -4.01
CA VAL A 39 -6.19 0.73 -3.97
C VAL A 39 -6.71 1.00 -2.56
N ALA A 40 -6.85 -0.03 -1.71
CA ALA A 40 -7.22 0.13 -0.30
C ALA A 40 -6.20 0.99 0.48
N SER A 41 -4.91 0.73 0.29
CA SER A 41 -3.83 1.51 0.91
C SER A 41 -3.82 2.95 0.40
N VAL A 42 -4.00 3.14 -0.92
CA VAL A 42 -4.12 4.48 -1.52
C VAL A 42 -5.34 5.23 -0.96
N TRP A 43 -6.46 4.54 -0.76
CA TRP A 43 -7.66 5.12 -0.15
C TRP A 43 -7.42 5.54 1.31
N GLU A 44 -6.75 4.71 2.10
CA GLU A 44 -6.34 5.06 3.47
C GLU A 44 -5.43 6.32 3.47
N MET A 45 -4.44 6.38 2.57
CA MET A 45 -3.56 7.54 2.43
C MET A 45 -4.34 8.80 2.07
N ALA A 46 -5.27 8.72 1.12
CA ALA A 46 -6.10 9.85 0.70
C ALA A 46 -6.89 10.44 1.88
N ILE A 47 -7.46 9.57 2.73
CA ILE A 47 -8.13 9.99 3.95
C ILE A 47 -7.15 10.68 4.90
N LYS A 48 -5.96 10.10 5.14
CA LYS A 48 -4.94 10.72 6.01
C LYS A 48 -4.49 12.09 5.49
N VAL A 49 -4.32 12.26 4.18
CA VAL A 49 -4.00 13.56 3.55
C VAL A 49 -5.14 14.55 3.77
N SER A 50 -6.39 14.16 3.53
CA SER A 50 -7.57 15.04 3.70
C SER A 50 -7.74 15.53 5.15
N LEU A 51 -7.31 14.71 6.13
CA LEU A 51 -7.33 15.03 7.54
C LEU A 51 -6.07 15.80 8.01
N GLY A 52 -5.12 16.09 7.11
CA GLY A 52 -3.85 16.73 7.45
C GLY A 52 -2.89 15.86 8.27
N ARG A 53 -3.13 14.54 8.32
CA ARG A 53 -2.33 13.58 9.11
C ARG A 53 -1.17 12.96 8.32
N LEU A 54 -1.15 13.15 7.00
CA LEU A 54 -0.05 12.77 6.12
C LEU A 54 0.31 14.00 5.28
N GLN A 55 1.57 14.44 5.39
CA GLN A 55 2.11 15.54 4.59
C GLN A 55 3.02 14.94 3.53
N LEU A 56 2.84 15.37 2.28
CA LEU A 56 3.60 14.90 1.14
C LEU A 56 4.36 16.08 0.53
N SER A 57 5.50 15.78 -0.10
CA SER A 57 6.30 16.79 -0.80
C SER A 57 5.63 17.33 -2.07
N GLN A 58 4.57 16.67 -2.54
CA GLN A 58 3.81 17.00 -3.74
C GLN A 58 2.30 16.78 -3.49
N PRO A 59 1.43 17.39 -4.31
CA PRO A 59 0.00 17.08 -4.29
C PRO A 59 -0.26 15.57 -4.45
N PHE A 60 -1.21 15.02 -3.68
CA PHE A 60 -1.50 13.59 -3.64
C PHE A 60 -1.78 12.99 -5.03
N GLU A 61 -2.49 13.74 -5.88
CA GLU A 61 -2.83 13.35 -7.26
C GLU A 61 -1.62 13.18 -8.18
N LEU A 62 -0.52 13.87 -7.91
CA LEU A 62 0.74 13.73 -8.66
C LEU A 62 1.66 12.71 -7.99
N PHE A 63 1.66 12.71 -6.66
CA PHE A 63 2.55 11.89 -5.85
C PHE A 63 2.36 10.39 -6.11
N ILE A 64 1.12 9.89 -6.05
CA ILE A 64 0.85 8.45 -6.18
C ILE A 64 1.24 7.92 -7.57
N PRO A 65 0.75 8.47 -8.70
CA PRO A 65 1.14 7.97 -10.02
C PRO A 65 2.64 8.04 -10.28
N HIS A 66 3.30 9.10 -9.80
CA HIS A 66 4.74 9.25 -9.94
C HIS A 66 5.50 8.15 -9.19
N GLN A 67 5.13 7.86 -7.93
CA GLN A 67 5.80 6.83 -7.13
C GLN A 67 5.53 5.41 -7.64
N LEU A 68 4.33 5.14 -8.17
CA LEU A 68 4.05 3.84 -8.79
C LEU A 68 4.95 3.61 -10.02
N LEU A 69 5.07 4.62 -10.89
CA LEU A 69 5.91 4.55 -12.08
C LEU A 69 7.40 4.46 -11.75
N LEU A 70 7.89 5.31 -10.84
CA LEU A 70 9.30 5.40 -10.49
C LEU A 70 9.84 4.10 -9.89
N ASN A 71 9.01 3.39 -9.12
CA ASN A 71 9.39 2.21 -8.36
C ASN A 71 8.90 0.89 -8.97
N ASP A 72 8.34 0.91 -10.19
CA ASP A 72 7.75 -0.25 -10.86
C ASP A 72 6.71 -0.99 -9.99
N ILE A 73 5.87 -0.24 -9.28
CA ILE A 73 4.84 -0.78 -8.40
C ILE A 73 3.52 -0.82 -9.16
N THR A 74 2.93 -2.02 -9.21
CA THR A 74 1.63 -2.24 -9.85
C THR A 74 0.49 -1.99 -8.86
N LEU A 75 -0.52 -1.23 -9.30
CA LEU A 75 -1.71 -0.99 -8.48
C LEU A 75 -2.65 -2.21 -8.55
N LEU A 76 -3.08 -2.70 -7.39
CA LEU A 76 -4.01 -3.82 -7.25
C LEU A 76 -5.43 -3.31 -6.95
N ASP A 77 -6.34 -3.58 -7.89
CA ASP A 77 -7.74 -3.19 -7.79
C ASP A 77 -8.52 -3.93 -6.68
N ILE A 78 -9.54 -3.26 -6.14
CA ILE A 78 -10.51 -3.89 -5.27
C ILE A 78 -11.65 -4.44 -6.12
N THR A 79 -11.91 -5.74 -6.01
CA THR A 79 -13.00 -6.42 -6.72
C THR A 79 -14.17 -6.73 -5.79
N LEU A 80 -15.33 -7.06 -6.36
CA LEU A 80 -16.49 -7.54 -5.61
C LEU A 80 -16.15 -8.79 -4.77
N ASN A 81 -15.27 -9.67 -5.26
CA ASN A 81 -14.89 -10.88 -4.53
C ASN A 81 -14.19 -10.54 -3.20
N HIS A 82 -13.34 -9.50 -3.17
CA HIS A 82 -12.71 -9.05 -1.93
C HIS A 82 -13.78 -8.59 -0.92
N THR A 83 -14.81 -7.85 -1.35
CA THR A 83 -15.84 -7.36 -0.44
C THR A 83 -16.74 -8.49 0.09
N LEU A 84 -17.05 -9.49 -0.74
CA LEU A 84 -17.76 -10.69 -0.32
C LEU A 84 -16.95 -11.50 0.70
N LYS A 85 -15.63 -11.60 0.50
CA LYS A 85 -14.74 -12.34 1.42
C LYS A 85 -14.72 -11.72 2.81
N ILE A 86 -14.67 -10.39 2.92
CA ILE A 86 -14.67 -9.64 4.19
C ILE A 86 -15.84 -10.03 5.10
N ALA A 87 -17.03 -10.29 4.56
CA ALA A 87 -18.20 -10.66 5.36
C ALA A 87 -17.99 -11.94 6.18
N THR A 88 -17.06 -12.80 5.76
CA THR A 88 -16.77 -14.09 6.39
C THR A 88 -15.40 -14.15 7.08
N LEU A 89 -14.56 -13.13 6.90
CA LEU A 89 -13.22 -13.10 7.53
C LEU A 89 -13.33 -12.98 9.05
N PRO A 90 -12.58 -13.81 9.82
CA PRO A 90 -12.52 -13.68 11.27
C PRO A 90 -11.98 -12.31 11.68
N PHE A 91 -12.46 -11.80 12.82
CA PHE A 91 -12.05 -10.50 13.36
C PHE A 91 -10.70 -10.58 14.10
N HIS A 92 -9.62 -10.88 13.36
CA HIS A 92 -8.25 -10.71 13.86
C HIS A 92 -7.85 -9.23 13.84
N HIS A 93 -8.30 -8.48 12.82
CA HIS A 93 -8.14 -7.04 12.68
C HIS A 93 -9.51 -6.36 12.65
N ARG A 94 -9.59 -5.15 13.21
CA ARG A 94 -10.81 -4.33 13.20
C ARG A 94 -10.75 -3.21 12.15
N ASP A 95 -9.57 -2.87 11.68
CA ASP A 95 -9.40 -1.85 10.65
C ASP A 95 -9.93 -2.35 9.30
N PRO A 96 -10.80 -1.59 8.61
CA PRO A 96 -11.41 -2.03 7.36
C PRO A 96 -10.42 -2.16 6.21
N PHE A 97 -9.34 -1.38 6.19
CA PHE A 97 -8.32 -1.44 5.14
C PHE A 97 -7.47 -2.71 5.30
N ASP A 98 -7.02 -3.00 6.52
CA ASP A 98 -6.28 -4.23 6.83
C ASP A 98 -7.10 -5.47 6.47
N ARG A 99 -8.41 -5.46 6.78
CA ARG A 99 -9.31 -6.57 6.42
C ARG A 99 -9.46 -6.72 4.91
N LEU A 100 -9.40 -5.62 4.16
CA LEU A 100 -9.46 -5.64 2.70
C LEU A 100 -8.15 -6.09 2.05
N LEU A 101 -6.99 -5.81 2.66
CA LEU A 101 -5.69 -6.29 2.18
C LEU A 101 -5.53 -7.82 2.29
N ILE A 102 -6.24 -8.46 3.22
CA ILE A 102 -6.23 -9.92 3.42
C ILE A 102 -7.27 -10.63 2.53
N ALA A 103 -8.26 -9.89 2.01
CA ALA A 103 -9.47 -10.43 1.39
C ALA A 103 -9.30 -10.91 -0.07
#